data_AF-A0AAV8RHW9-F1
#
_entry.id   AF-A0AAV8RHW9-F1
#
_cell.length_a   1.000
_cell.length_b   1.000
_cell.length_c   1.000
_cell.angle_alpha   90.00
_cell.angle_beta   90.00
_cell.angle_gamma   90.00
#
_symmetry.space_group_name_H-M   'P 1'
#
loop_
_entity.id
_entity.type
_entity.pdbx_description
1 polymer ?
#
loop_
_entity_poly.entity_id
_entity_poly.type
_entity_poly.pdbx_seq_one_letter_code
_entity_poly.pdbx_strand_id
1 'polypeptide(L)'
;MASLLDCRALPLLFLLAACAVATDVNYCKKGADYPVKVSGVNMSPYPIERGKPATFDISATTGDQISKGKLVIDVNYFFLHVHHGVYDLCEETSCPVYVGDFVLSHQQTLPSFTPPGSYTLTMQMTGEDGKQLTCITFGFSIGFVPVADN
;
A
#
# COMPACT_ATOMS: atom_id res chain seq x y z
N MET A 1 -43.11 -42.55 -11.67
CA MET A 1 -41.71 -42.56 -12.12
C MET A 1 -41.36 -41.13 -12.50
N ALA A 2 -40.52 -40.48 -11.71
CA ALA A 2 -40.02 -39.14 -11.95
C ALA A 2 -38.81 -39.20 -12.91
N SER A 3 -38.69 -38.24 -13.82
CA SER A 3 -37.41 -37.82 -14.43
C SER A 3 -37.63 -36.50 -15.20
N LEU A 4 -37.12 -35.37 -14.68
CA LEU A 4 -35.84 -34.69 -15.00
C LEU A 4 -36.04 -33.66 -16.14
N LEU A 5 -36.06 -32.36 -15.82
CA LEU A 5 -34.93 -31.42 -15.68
C LEU A 5 -34.28 -31.06 -17.03
N ASP A 6 -34.43 -29.80 -17.45
CA ASP A 6 -33.27 -29.02 -17.89
C ASP A 6 -33.53 -27.52 -17.64
N CYS A 7 -33.05 -27.05 -16.49
CA CYS A 7 -33.08 -25.65 -16.10
C CYS A 7 -31.74 -25.04 -16.51
N ARG A 8 -31.82 -24.10 -17.46
CA ARG A 8 -30.76 -23.22 -17.97
C ARG A 8 -29.55 -23.06 -17.02
N ALA A 9 -28.42 -23.64 -17.42
CA ALA A 9 -27.13 -23.31 -16.83
C ALA A 9 -26.65 -21.95 -17.36
N LEU A 10 -26.97 -20.88 -16.65
CA LEU A 10 -26.24 -19.61 -16.76
C LEU A 10 -25.03 -19.70 -15.82
N PRO A 11 -23.79 -19.54 -16.31
CA PRO A 11 -22.64 -19.63 -15.43
C PRO A 11 -22.68 -18.41 -14.49
N LEU A 12 -22.85 -18.66 -13.20
CA LEU A 12 -22.63 -17.66 -12.17
C LEU A 12 -21.15 -17.25 -12.24
N LEU A 13 -20.91 -16.09 -12.84
CA LEU A 13 -19.66 -15.37 -12.77
C LEU A 13 -19.42 -15.03 -11.29
N PHE A 14 -18.66 -15.87 -10.59
CA PHE A 14 -18.12 -15.55 -9.27
C PHE A 14 -17.15 -14.38 -9.44
N LEU A 15 -17.69 -13.16 -9.39
CA LEU A 15 -16.92 -11.95 -9.09
C LEU A 15 -16.38 -12.13 -7.67
N LEU A 16 -15.18 -12.69 -7.56
CA LEU A 16 -14.34 -12.58 -6.37
C LEU A 16 -14.05 -11.09 -6.20
N ALA A 17 -14.96 -10.38 -5.52
CA ALA A 17 -14.70 -9.03 -5.05
C ALA A 17 -13.54 -9.16 -4.06
N ALA A 18 -12.34 -8.78 -4.50
CA ALA A 18 -11.22 -8.59 -3.59
C ALA A 18 -11.66 -7.54 -2.55
N CYS A 19 -11.86 -7.97 -1.31
CA CYS A 19 -12.15 -7.06 -0.23
C CYS A 19 -10.91 -6.18 -0.02
N ALA A 20 -10.95 -4.94 -0.51
CA ALA A 20 -9.96 -3.93 -0.19
C ALA A 20 -10.06 -3.63 1.32
N VAL A 21 -8.98 -3.91 2.06
CA VAL A 21 -8.92 -3.64 3.50
C VAL A 21 -8.34 -2.25 3.69
N ALA A 22 -9.19 -1.30 4.08
CA ALA A 22 -8.74 0.04 4.44
C ALA A 22 -7.94 -0.03 5.74
N THR A 23 -6.66 0.34 5.68
CA THR A 23 -5.75 0.28 6.83
C THR A 23 -5.70 1.63 7.52
N ASP A 24 -5.72 1.62 8.86
CA ASP A 24 -5.61 2.84 9.67
C ASP A 24 -4.23 3.47 9.52
N VAL A 25 -4.20 4.77 9.24
CA VAL A 25 -2.98 5.56 9.00
C VAL A 25 -2.78 6.53 10.15
N ASN A 26 -1.60 6.49 10.77
CA ASN A 26 -1.25 7.36 11.88
C ASN A 26 -0.16 8.35 11.46
N TYR A 27 -0.31 9.63 11.76
CA TYR A 27 0.75 10.60 11.52
C TYR A 27 1.87 10.47 12.56
N CYS A 28 3.12 10.56 12.12
CA CYS A 28 4.30 10.43 13.00
C CYS A 28 4.28 11.43 14.16
N LYS A 29 3.83 12.67 13.88
CA LYS A 29 3.63 13.69 14.90
C LYS A 29 2.14 14.06 14.97
N LYS A 30 1.50 13.68 16.08
CA LYS A 30 0.10 14.00 16.34
C LYS A 30 -0.11 15.52 16.35
N GLY A 31 -1.13 15.99 15.62
CA GLY A 31 -1.50 17.40 15.54
C GLY A 31 -0.56 18.27 14.69
N ALA A 32 0.42 17.68 14.00
CA ALA A 32 1.22 18.41 13.03
C ALA A 32 0.40 18.74 11.77
N ASP A 33 0.60 19.94 11.24
CA ASP A 33 -0.03 20.37 10.00
C ASP A 33 0.87 20.05 8.81
N TYR A 34 0.81 18.80 8.34
CA TYR A 34 1.54 18.35 7.16
C TYR A 34 0.91 18.90 5.86
N PRO A 35 1.68 19.46 4.91
CA PRO A 35 1.15 19.95 3.62
C PRO A 35 0.38 18.90 2.81
N VAL A 36 0.81 17.65 2.87
CA VAL A 36 0.15 16.51 2.21
C VAL A 36 -0.63 15.70 3.24
N LYS A 37 -1.93 15.54 2.99
CA LYS A 37 -2.85 14.77 3.84
C LYS A 37 -3.08 13.40 3.24
N VAL A 38 -2.77 12.34 3.97
CA VAL A 38 -3.06 10.95 3.60
C VAL A 38 -4.42 10.55 4.14
N SER A 39 -5.27 10.00 3.27
CA SER A 39 -6.63 9.56 3.59
C SER A 39 -6.75 8.05 3.80
N GLY A 40 -5.83 7.26 3.24
CA GLY A 40 -5.81 5.82 3.45
C GLY A 40 -4.71 5.09 2.68
N VAL A 41 -4.50 3.84 3.08
CA VAL A 41 -3.64 2.89 2.38
C VAL A 41 -4.45 1.66 2.02
N ASN A 42 -4.41 1.31 0.74
CA ASN A 42 -4.94 0.06 0.21
C ASN A 42 -3.79 -0.87 -0.15
N MET A 43 -3.94 -2.16 0.18
CA MET A 43 -2.91 -3.17 -0.04
C MET A 43 -3.53 -4.38 -0.70
N SER A 44 -2.88 -4.90 -1.74
CA SER A 44 -3.38 -6.04 -2.50
C SER A 44 -2.23 -6.98 -2.90
N PRO A 45 -2.32 -8.28 -2.61
CA PRO A 45 -3.34 -8.94 -1.79
C PRO A 45 -3.19 -8.59 -0.30
N TYR A 46 -4.25 -8.77 0.50
CA TYR A 46 -4.19 -8.63 1.95
C TYR A 46 -4.71 -9.90 2.67
N PRO A 47 -3.97 -10.48 3.63
CA PRO A 47 -2.58 -10.18 4.01
C PRO A 47 -1.60 -10.33 2.83
N ILE A 48 -0.46 -9.64 2.89
CA ILE A 48 0.55 -9.68 1.83
C ILE A 48 1.05 -11.11 1.63
N GLU A 49 1.07 -11.57 0.38
CA GLU A 49 1.56 -12.90 0.01
C GLU A 49 3.04 -12.88 -0.33
N ARG A 50 3.79 -13.88 0.17
CA ARG A 50 5.22 -14.01 -0.09
C ARG A 50 5.47 -14.63 -1.46
N GLY A 51 6.54 -14.23 -2.13
CA GLY A 51 6.92 -14.69 -3.47
C GLY A 51 6.05 -14.12 -4.60
N LYS A 52 5.03 -13.32 -4.28
CA LYS A 52 4.13 -12.70 -5.25
C LYS A 52 4.22 -11.17 -5.19
N PRO A 53 3.90 -10.48 -6.29
CA PRO A 53 3.79 -9.03 -6.28
C PRO A 53 2.71 -8.57 -5.31
N ALA A 54 3.03 -7.58 -4.48
CA ALA A 54 2.12 -6.87 -3.62
C ALA A 54 2.10 -5.40 -4.01
N THR A 55 0.92 -4.83 -4.18
CA THR A 55 0.70 -3.42 -4.50
C THR A 55 0.25 -2.65 -3.25
N PHE A 56 0.85 -1.50 -3.04
CA PHE A 56 0.54 -0.53 -1.99
C PHE A 56 0.08 0.77 -2.65
N ASP A 57 -1.19 1.11 -2.49
CA ASP A 57 -1.78 2.35 -3.00
C ASP A 57 -2.08 3.29 -1.84
N ILE A 58 -1.41 4.44 -1.82
CA ILE A 58 -1.58 5.46 -0.78
C ILE A 58 -2.37 6.62 -1.38
N SER A 59 -3.58 6.84 -0.89
CA SER A 59 -4.42 7.96 -1.30
C SER A 59 -4.08 9.20 -0.47
N ALA A 60 -3.81 10.30 -1.15
CA ALA A 60 -3.40 11.55 -0.51
C ALA A 60 -3.94 12.78 -1.24
N THR A 61 -3.91 13.92 -0.56
CA THR A 61 -4.36 15.23 -1.06
C THR A 61 -3.32 16.29 -0.74
N THR A 62 -3.05 17.20 -1.68
CA THR A 62 -2.15 18.35 -1.49
C THR A 62 -2.84 19.67 -1.81
N GLY A 63 -2.49 20.72 -1.05
CA GLY A 63 -2.90 22.10 -1.31
C GLY A 63 -1.99 22.85 -2.28
N ASP A 64 -0.77 22.35 -2.50
CA ASP A 64 0.27 22.97 -3.31
C ASP A 64 0.77 22.02 -4.40
N GLN A 65 1.29 22.59 -5.51
CA GLN A 65 1.93 21.81 -6.55
C GLN A 65 3.26 21.22 -6.05
N ILE A 66 3.49 19.94 -6.31
CA ILE A 66 4.74 19.24 -5.97
C ILE A 66 5.40 18.79 -7.28
N SER A 67 6.47 19.49 -7.67
CA SER A 67 7.16 19.22 -8.94
C SER A 67 8.08 18.00 -8.88
N LYS A 68 8.69 17.75 -7.71
CA LYS A 68 9.49 16.57 -7.40
C LYS A 68 9.61 16.39 -5.89
N GLY A 69 10.05 15.21 -5.48
CA GLY A 69 10.24 14.89 -4.08
C GLY A 69 10.86 13.52 -3.90
N LYS A 70 10.96 13.09 -2.64
CA LYS A 70 11.43 11.77 -2.28
C LYS A 70 10.47 11.12 -1.29
N LEU A 71 10.39 9.81 -1.36
CA LEU A 71 9.72 8.96 -0.40
C LEU A 71 10.79 8.15 0.34
N VAL A 72 10.86 8.31 1.65
CA VAL A 72 11.71 7.50 2.52
C VAL A 72 10.80 6.52 3.25
N ILE A 73 11.09 5.23 3.11
CA ILE A 73 10.32 4.13 3.66
C ILE A 73 11.21 3.38 4.66
N ASP A 74 10.72 3.27 5.89
CA ASP A 74 11.32 2.48 6.95
C ASP A 74 10.34 1.40 7.38
N VAL A 75 10.79 0.13 7.39
CA VAL A 75 9.95 -1.00 7.82
C VAL A 75 10.56 -1.65 9.04
N ASN A 76 9.70 -1.84 10.05
CA ASN A 76 10.04 -2.53 11.27
C ASN A 76 9.23 -3.82 11.40
N TYR A 77 9.90 -4.86 11.87
CA TYR A 77 9.30 -6.12 12.30
C TYR A 77 9.64 -6.33 13.78
N PHE A 78 8.64 -6.28 14.64
CA PHE A 78 8.84 -6.10 16.08
C PHE A 78 9.74 -4.89 16.39
N PHE A 79 10.91 -5.12 16.97
CA PHE A 79 11.91 -4.10 17.33
C PHE A 79 13.08 -4.04 16.35
N LEU A 80 13.05 -4.83 15.28
CA LEU A 80 14.11 -4.87 14.26
C LEU A 80 13.72 -4.00 13.07
N HIS A 81 14.64 -3.14 12.65
CA HIS A 81 14.54 -2.43 11.39
C HIS A 81 14.98 -3.36 10.26
N VAL A 82 14.06 -3.71 9.37
CA VAL A 82 14.25 -4.77 8.36
C VAL A 82 14.41 -4.24 6.94
N HIS A 83 14.00 -2.99 6.69
CA HIS A 83 14.11 -2.39 5.37
C HIS A 83 14.15 -0.88 5.45
N HIS A 84 15.02 -0.29 4.62
CA HIS A 84 15.11 1.13 4.35
C HIS A 84 15.12 1.33 2.84
N GLY A 85 14.25 2.18 2.33
CA GLY A 85 14.15 2.50 0.91
C GLY A 85 14.01 4.01 0.69
N VAL A 86 14.64 4.51 -0.37
CA VAL A 86 14.50 5.91 -0.81
C VAL A 86 14.11 5.88 -2.27
N TYR A 87 12.93 6.41 -2.58
CA TYR A 87 12.33 6.41 -3.90
C TYR A 87 12.07 7.84 -4.37
N ASP A 88 12.13 8.05 -5.68
CA ASP A 88 11.68 9.31 -6.25
C ASP A 88 10.15 9.37 -6.23
N LEU A 89 9.59 10.49 -5.78
CA LEU A 89 8.14 10.67 -5.74
C LEU A 89 7.50 10.47 -7.12
N CYS A 90 8.18 10.94 -8.18
CA CYS A 90 7.67 10.94 -9.55
C CYS A 90 7.81 9.58 -10.25
N GLU A 91 8.46 8.61 -9.61
CA GLU A 91 8.41 7.20 -10.06
C GLU A 91 7.16 6.49 -9.53
N GLU A 92 6.65 6.91 -8.36
CA GLU A 92 5.49 6.31 -7.70
C GLU A 92 4.16 7.02 -8.02
N THR A 93 4.21 8.21 -8.65
CA THR A 93 3.04 8.96 -9.10
C THR A 93 3.35 9.91 -10.27
N SER A 94 2.32 10.50 -10.87
CA SER A 94 2.49 11.43 -12.01
C SER A 94 2.90 12.83 -11.53
N CYS A 95 4.03 13.31 -12.04
CA CYS A 95 4.53 14.67 -11.75
C CYS A 95 4.33 15.65 -12.91
N PRO A 96 4.14 16.95 -12.62
CA PRO A 96 4.00 17.51 -11.28
C PRO A 96 2.66 17.11 -10.64
N VAL A 97 2.66 16.84 -9.34
CA VAL A 97 1.42 16.60 -8.60
C VAL A 97 0.73 17.95 -8.45
N TYR A 98 -0.47 18.07 -9.00
CA TYR A 98 -1.28 19.29 -8.89
C TYR A 98 -2.11 19.29 -7.61
N VAL A 99 -2.66 20.45 -7.26
CA VAL A 99 -3.60 20.63 -6.14
C VAL A 99 -4.77 19.64 -6.28
N GLY A 100 -5.10 18.94 -5.20
CA GLY A 100 -6.16 17.95 -5.16
C GLY A 100 -5.67 16.55 -4.77
N ASP A 101 -6.47 15.56 -5.10
CA ASP A 101 -6.25 14.16 -4.75
C ASP A 101 -5.30 13.48 -5.72
N PHE A 102 -4.45 12.60 -5.20
CA PHE A 102 -3.52 11.78 -5.97
C PHE A 102 -3.27 10.45 -5.25
N VAL A 103 -2.70 9.49 -5.99
CA VAL A 103 -2.35 8.17 -5.47
C VAL A 103 -0.86 7.93 -5.72
N LEU A 104 -0.16 7.47 -4.68
CA LEU A 104 1.16 6.85 -4.80
C LEU A 104 0.95 5.35 -4.92
N SER A 105 1.50 4.72 -5.96
CA SER A 105 1.34 3.29 -6.19
C SER A 105 2.71 2.62 -6.31
N HIS A 106 2.99 1.73 -5.35
CA HIS A 106 4.24 0.98 -5.32
C HIS A 106 3.95 -0.52 -5.40
N GLN A 107 4.67 -1.24 -6.26
CA GLN A 107 4.59 -2.71 -6.34
C GLN A 107 5.91 -3.35 -5.95
N GLN A 108 5.87 -4.29 -5.01
CA GLN A 108 7.04 -5.02 -4.55
C GLN A 108 6.72 -6.51 -4.38
N THR A 109 7.61 -7.36 -4.87
CA THR A 109 7.59 -8.80 -4.60
C THR A 109 8.45 -9.08 -3.37
N LEU A 110 7.82 -9.50 -2.27
CA LEU A 110 8.55 -9.91 -1.07
C LEU A 110 9.11 -11.32 -1.24
N PRO A 111 10.36 -11.62 -0.85
CA PRO A 111 10.91 -12.97 -0.97
C PRO A 111 10.08 -14.03 -0.25
N SER A 112 10.08 -15.27 -0.75
CA SER A 112 9.31 -16.39 -0.18
C SER A 112 9.69 -16.72 1.27
N PHE A 113 10.94 -16.45 1.66
CA PHE A 113 11.46 -16.62 3.02
C PHE A 113 11.15 -15.47 3.99
N THR A 114 10.43 -14.42 3.57
CA THR A 114 10.05 -13.31 4.45
C THR A 114 9.24 -13.86 5.64
N PRO A 115 9.54 -13.48 6.90
CA PRO A 115 8.77 -13.96 8.04
C PRO A 115 7.30 -13.54 7.96
N PRO A 116 6.35 -14.40 8.34
CA PRO A 116 4.96 -14.00 8.49
C PRO A 116 4.76 -13.21 9.79
N GLY A 117 3.76 -12.34 9.82
CA GLY A 117 3.42 -11.56 11.00
C GLY A 117 3.09 -10.10 10.69
N SER A 118 3.07 -9.28 11.74
CA SER A 118 2.74 -7.85 11.65
C SER A 118 4.00 -7.00 11.51
N TYR A 119 3.96 -6.11 10.54
CA TYR A 119 5.00 -5.15 10.21
C TYR A 119 4.46 -3.74 10.39
N THR A 120 5.36 -2.80 10.64
CA THR A 120 5.03 -1.37 10.71
C THR A 120 5.87 -0.64 9.68
N LEU A 121 5.21 0.06 8.78
CA LEU A 121 5.86 0.92 7.79
C LEU A 121 5.75 2.37 8.26
N THR A 122 6.85 3.09 8.23
CA THR A 122 6.88 4.55 8.33
C THR A 122 7.29 5.13 6.98
N MET A 123 6.48 6.03 6.45
CA MET A 123 6.73 6.74 5.20
C MET A 123 6.91 8.22 5.48
N GLN A 124 7.99 8.79 4.95
CA GLN A 124 8.23 10.23 4.95
C GLN A 124 8.29 10.72 3.51
N MET A 125 7.52 11.76 3.21
CA MET A 125 7.60 12.44 1.92
C MET A 125 8.29 13.78 2.12
N THR A 126 9.30 14.06 1.30
CA THR A 126 9.99 15.36 1.28
C THR A 126 9.91 15.99 -0.10
N GLY A 127 9.68 17.30 -0.16
CA GLY A 127 9.71 18.07 -1.41
C GLY A 127 11.13 18.35 -1.89
N GLU A 128 11.24 19.05 -3.03
CA GLU A 128 12.52 19.52 -3.60
C GLU A 128 13.40 20.28 -2.61
N ASP A 129 12.80 21.13 -1.78
CA ASP A 129 13.50 21.99 -0.82
C ASP A 129 13.89 21.25 0.48
N GLY A 130 13.70 19.92 0.51
CA GLY A 130 13.95 19.08 1.68
C GLY A 130 12.91 19.23 2.78
N LYS A 131 11.87 20.06 2.60
CA LYS A 131 10.79 20.16 3.58
C LYS A 131 9.97 18.88 3.58
N GLN A 132 9.62 18.45 4.79
CA GLN A 132 8.74 17.32 5.00
C GLN A 132 7.31 17.70 4.62
N LEU A 133 6.77 17.03 3.61
CA LEU A 133 5.41 17.23 3.11
C LEU A 133 4.41 16.35 3.86
N THR A 134 4.80 15.13 4.23
CA THR A 134 4.01 14.27 5.12
C THR A 134 4.87 13.24 5.84
N CYS A 135 4.35 12.70 6.94
CA CYS A 135 4.94 11.60 7.68
C CYS A 135 3.84 10.73 8.27
N ILE A 136 3.78 9.48 7.83
CA ILE A 136 2.78 8.53 8.29
C ILE A 136 3.42 7.21 8.72
N THR A 137 2.69 6.49 9.55
CA THR A 137 2.99 5.15 10.01
C THR A 137 1.71 4.32 9.90
N PHE A 138 1.82 3.11 9.34
CA PHE A 138 0.71 2.17 9.28
C PHE A 138 1.20 0.72 9.43
N GLY A 139 0.31 -0.15 9.92
CA GLY A 139 0.59 -1.56 10.09
C GLY A 139 0.16 -2.37 8.88
N PHE A 140 0.92 -3.40 8.52
CA PHE A 140 0.49 -4.39 7.53
C PHE A 140 0.87 -5.79 7.97
N SER A 141 0.21 -6.80 7.40
CA SER A 141 0.42 -8.20 7.77
C SER A 141 0.91 -9.00 6.59
N ILE A 142 1.91 -9.85 6.81
CA ILE A 142 2.38 -10.84 5.84
C ILE A 142 1.81 -12.21 6.21
N GLY A 143 1.18 -12.86 5.23
CA GLY A 143 0.48 -14.13 5.41
C GLY A 143 1.42 -15.32 5.72
N PHE A 144 0.89 -16.27 6.51
CA PHE A 144 1.62 -17.49 6.90
C PHE A 144 1.77 -18.51 5.77
N VAL A 145 0.98 -18.41 4.71
CA VAL A 145 0.99 -19.38 3.60
C VAL A 145 2.26 -19.17 2.78
N PRO A 146 3.21 -20.13 2.75
CA PRO A 146 4.30 -20.09 1.78
C PRO A 146 3.73 -20.48 0.43
N VAL A 147 3.90 -19.64 -0.58
CA VAL A 147 3.69 -20.06 -1.97
C VAL A 147 4.96 -20.82 -2.36
N ALA A 148 4.80 -22.08 -2.78
CA ALA A 148 5.91 -22.84 -3.34
C ALA A 148 6.35 -22.16 -4.65
N ASP A 149 7.63 -21.80 -4.72
CA ASP A 149 8.28 -21.42 -5.96
C ASP A 149 8.27 -22.67 -6.86
N ASN A 150 7.42 -22.71 -7.89
CA ASN A 150 7.25 -23.85 -8.80
C ASN A 150 7.98 -23.60 -10.11
#